data_AF-A0A4Q8XXY5-F1
#
_entry.id   AF-A0A4Q8XXY5-F1
#
_cell.length_a   1.000
_cell.length_b   1.000
_cell.length_c   1.000
_cell.angle_alpha   90.00
_cell.angle_beta   90.00
_cell.angle_gamma   90.00
#
_symmetry.space_group_name_H-M   'P 1'
#
loop_
_entity.id
_entity.type
_entity.pdbx_description
1 polymer ?
#
loop_
_entity_poly.entity_id
_entity_poly.type
_entity_poly.pdbx_seq_one_letter_code
_entity_poly.pdbx_strand_id
1 'polypeptide(L)' 'MTEPRQINMDPAVSVAGQWVADNPPRPDIIPHLKAKFSLTSLQAAEACAMAQKFRLQRRAFG' A
#
# COMPACT_ATOMS: atom_id res chain seq x y z
N MET A 1 20.96 12.89 -7.97
CA MET A 1 20.03 12.03 -8.74
C MET A 1 19.42 11.06 -7.75
N THR A 2 18.15 11.21 -7.40
CA THR A 2 17.47 10.23 -6.56
C THR A 2 16.99 9.13 -7.50
N GLU A 3 17.53 7.92 -7.39
CA GLU A 3 17.00 6.77 -8.13
C GLU A 3 15.49 6.66 -7.86
N PRO A 4 14.67 6.32 -8.88
CA PRO A 4 13.27 6.04 -8.64
C PRO A 4 13.21 4.90 -7.62
N ARG A 5 12.65 5.16 -6.44
CA ARG A 5 12.52 4.12 -5.40
C ARG A 5 11.81 2.93 -6.04
N GLN A 6 12.54 1.83 -6.15
CA GLN A 6 12.04 0.59 -6.69
C GLN A 6 10.99 0.08 -5.70
N ILE A 7 9.71 0.28 -6.03
CA ILE A 7 8.61 -0.24 -5.22
C ILE A 7 8.73 -1.75 -5.26
N ASN A 8 8.92 -2.37 -4.09
CA ASN A 8 9.06 -3.81 -4.01
C ASN A 8 7.74 -4.45 -4.46
N MET A 9 7.77 -5.19 -5.57
CA MET A 9 6.60 -5.85 -6.18
C MET A 9 6.23 -7.15 -5.45
N ASP A 10 6.59 -7.28 -4.17
CA ASP A 10 6.14 -8.36 -3.31
C ASP A 10 4.60 -8.43 -3.36
N PRO A 11 4.01 -9.60 -3.69
CA PRO A 11 2.56 -9.77 -3.71
C PRO A 11 1.87 -9.28 -2.43
N ALA A 12 2.52 -9.42 -1.27
CA ALA A 12 1.98 -8.96 0.00
C ALA A 12 1.81 -7.43 0.05
N VAL A 13 2.70 -6.66 -0.59
CA VAL A 13 2.59 -5.19 -0.70
C VAL A 13 1.41 -4.80 -1.58
N SER A 14 1.21 -5.50 -2.70
CA SER A 14 0.10 -5.25 -3.61
C SER A 14 -1.26 -5.54 -2.95
N VAL A 15 -1.37 -6.68 -2.26
CA VAL A 15 -2.58 -7.06 -1.51
C VAL A 15 -2.85 -6.08 -0.37
N ALA A 16 -1.81 -5.69 0.39
CA ALA A 16 -1.94 -4.67 1.42
C ALA A 16 -2.41 -3.33 0.84
N GLY A 17 -1.86 -2.91 -0.30
CA GLY A 17 -2.26 -1.68 -0.98
C GLY A 17 -3.72 -1.71 -1.44
N GLN A 18 -4.18 -2.84 -1.96
CA GLN A 18 -5.60 -3.03 -2.31
C GLN A 18 -6.48 -2.91 -1.07
N TRP A 19 -6.08 -3.55 0.03
CA TRP A 19 -6.81 -3.47 1.29
C TRP A 19 -6.87 -2.02 1.82
N VAL A 20 -5.76 -1.26 1.76
CA VAL A 20 -5.75 0.17 2.14
C VAL A 20 -6.61 1.02 1.19
N ALA A 21 -6.76 0.63 -0.07
CA ALA A 21 -7.66 1.34 -0.97
C ALA A 21 -9.13 1.21 -0.52
N ASP A 22 -9.50 0.05 0.01
CA ASP A 22 -10.84 -0.26 0.54
C ASP A 22 -11.09 0.27 1.96
N ASN A 23 -10.03 0.45 2.75
CA ASN A 23 -10.15 0.84 4.15
C ASN A 23 -9.72 2.32 4.32
N PRO A 24 -10.53 3.15 4.99
CA PRO A 24 -10.22 4.57 5.16
C PRO A 24 -8.89 4.77 5.90
N PRO A 25 -8.19 5.89 5.64
CA PRO A 25 -6.93 6.18 6.30
C PRO A 25 -7.11 6.32 7.82
N ARG A 26 -6.24 5.64 8.57
CA ARG A 26 -6.21 5.67 10.04
C ARG A 26 -4.77 5.93 10.53
N PRO A 27 -4.58 6.58 11.69
CA PRO A 27 -3.25 6.93 12.19
C PRO A 27 -2.31 5.73 12.38
N ASP A 28 -2.85 4.56 12.72
CA ASP A 28 -2.12 3.33 13.01
C ASP A 28 -2.01 2.39 11.79
N ILE A 29 -2.24 2.88 10.57
CA ILE A 29 -2.27 2.06 9.36
C ILE A 29 -0.96 1.30 9.15
N ILE A 30 0.20 1.94 9.35
CA ILE A 30 1.52 1.30 9.14
C ILE A 30 1.73 0.15 10.14
N PRO A 31 1.63 0.33 11.47
CA PRO A 31 1.69 -0.78 12.42
C PRO A 31 0.71 -1.91 12.11
N HIS A 32 -0.51 -1.57 11.69
CA HIS A 32 -1.51 -2.57 11.35
C HIS A 32 -1.13 -3.40 10.13
N LEU A 33 -0.66 -2.76 9.05
CA LEU A 33 -0.24 -3.46 7.84
C LEU A 33 0.95 -4.38 8.11
N LYS A 34 1.90 -3.94 8.95
CA LYS A 34 3.02 -4.77 9.38
C LYS A 34 2.54 -6.04 10.09
N ALA A 35 1.64 -5.90 11.06
CA ALA A 35 1.11 -7.04 11.81
C ALA A 35 0.23 -7.96 10.96
N LYS A 36 -0.57 -7.38 10.05
CA LYS A 36 -1.57 -8.10 9.26
C LYS A 36 -0.98 -8.85 8.07
N PHE A 37 0.00 -8.26 7.40
CA PHE A 37 0.57 -8.76 6.15
C PHE A 37 2.04 -9.16 6.30
N SER A 38 2.56 -9.21 7.53
CA SER A 38 3.97 -9.52 7.84
C SER A 38 4.97 -8.65 7.07
N LEU A 39 4.63 -7.37 6.89
CA LEU A 39 5.44 -6.41 6.12
C LEU A 39 6.48 -5.69 6.98
N THR A 40 7.57 -5.28 6.34
CA THR A 40 8.47 -4.27 6.90
C THR A 40 7.80 -2.89 6.91
N SER A 41 8.36 -1.95 7.69
CA SER A 41 7.86 -0.57 7.72
C SER A 41 7.91 0.11 6.34
N LEU A 42 8.92 -0.21 5.52
CA LEU A 42 9.06 0.32 4.16
C LEU A 42 7.95 -0.22 3.25
N GLN A 43 7.76 -1.54 3.24
CA GLN A 43 6.71 -2.21 2.47
C GLN A 43 5.30 -1.73 2.85
N ALA A 44 5.03 -1.52 4.13
CA ALA A 44 3.76 -0.95 4.58
C ALA A 44 3.56 0.49 4.06
N ALA A 45 4.62 1.31 4.03
CA ALA A 45 4.55 2.65 3.46
C ALA A 45 4.33 2.63 1.94
N GLU A 46 4.94 1.67 1.24
CA GLU A 46 4.74 1.45 -0.20
C GLU A 46 3.31 1.01 -0.51
N ALA A 47 2.72 0.11 0.29
CA ALA A 47 1.33 -0.28 0.18
C ALA A 47 0.39 0.94 0.33
N CYS A 48 0.64 1.81 1.31
CA CYS A 48 -0.11 3.06 1.47
C CYS A 48 0.01 3.99 0.24
N ALA A 49 1.19 4.10 -0.36
CA ALA A 49 1.38 4.88 -1.58
C ALA A 49 0.64 4.25 -2.78
N MET A 50 0.64 2.91 -2.88
CA MET A 50 -0.01 2.17 -3.95
C MET A 50 -1.54 2.27 -3.89
N ALA A 51 -2.11 2.39 -2.68
CA ALA A 51 -3.55 2.51 -2.47
C ALA A 51 -4.20 3.66 -3.27
N GLN A 52 -3.49 4.78 -3.46
CA GLN A 52 -3.98 5.90 -4.26
C GLN A 52 -4.21 5.50 -5.73
N LYS A 53 -3.31 4.68 -6.30
CA LYS A 53 -3.45 4.17 -7.67
C LYS A 53 -4.65 3.23 -7.78
N PHE A 54 -4.86 2.35 -6.80
CA PHE A 54 -6.01 1.46 -6.78
C PHE A 54 -7.34 2.20 -6.63
N ARG A 55 -7.39 3.25 -5.79
CA ARG A 55 -8.59 4.12 -5.69
C ARG A 55 -8.90 4.81 -7.01
N LEU A 56 -7.88 5.32 -7.70
CA LEU A 56 -8.05 5.92 -9.02
C LEU A 56 -8.55 4.90 -10.05
N GLN A 57 -7.95 3.71 -10.10
CA GLN A 57 -8.37 2.65 -11.02
C GLN A 57 -9.82 2.24 -10.79
N ARG A 58 -10.25 2.05 -9.54
CA ARG A 58 -11.65 1.73 -9.21
C ARG A 58 -12.60 2.86 -9.58
N ARG A 59 -12.18 4.12 -9.44
CA ARG A 59 -12.99 5.27 -9.88
C ARG A 59 -13.10 5.38 -11.40
N ALA A 60 -12.08 4.94 -12.12
CA ALA A 60 -12.01 5.05 -13.59
C ALA A 60 -12.67 3.87 -14.32
N PHE A 61 -12.63 2.67 -13.73
CA PHE A 61 -13.06 1.42 -14.39
C PHE A 61 -14.09 0.61 -13.58
N GLY A 62 -14.44 1.04 -12.37
CA GLY A 62 -15.41 0.38 -11.50
C GLY A 62 -16.79 1.01 -11.56
#